data_AF-A0A3B0WAI3-F1
#
_entry.id   AF-A0A3B0WAI3-F1
#
_cell.length_a   1.000
_cell.length_b   1.000
_cell.length_c   1.000
_cell.angle_alpha   90.00
_cell.angle_beta   90.00
_cell.angle_gamma   90.00
#
_symmetry.space_group_name_H-M   'P 1'
#
loop_
_entity.id
_entity.type
_entity.pdbx_description
1 polymer ?
#
loop_
_entity_poly.entity_id
_entity_poly.type
_entity_poly.pdbx_seq_one_letter_code
_entity_poly.pdbx_strand_id
1 'polypeptide(L)' 'MDLLDQLLLFIISLIANLFSALAGGGAGLLQLPALLFLGLPFGTALATHKVASVFLGLGATARRLSEN' A
#
# COMPACT_ATOMS: atom_id res chain seq x y z
N MET A 1 30.37 -8.42 -8.07
CA MET A 1 29.38 -7.81 -7.17
C MET A 1 29.92 -8.05 -5.79
N ASP A 2 30.45 -7.01 -5.17
CA ASP A 2 31.01 -7.15 -3.84
C ASP A 2 29.87 -7.26 -2.83
N LEU A 3 30.14 -7.85 -1.66
CA LEU A 3 29.14 -8.02 -0.60
C LEU A 3 28.51 -6.67 -0.20
N LEU A 4 29.29 -5.59 -0.30
CA LEU A 4 28.86 -4.23 -0.04
C LEU A 4 27.83 -3.74 -1.07
N ASP A 5 28.03 -4.04 -2.36
CA ASP A 5 27.07 -3.72 -3.42
C ASP A 5 25.73 -4.43 -3.19
N GLN A 6 25.79 -5.69 -2.77
CA GLN A 6 24.59 -6.50 -2.56
C GLN A 6 23.80 -6.05 -1.32
N LEU A 7 24.50 -5.64 -0.26
CA LEU A 7 23.87 -5.05 0.92
C LEU A 7 23.23 -3.69 0.59
N LEU A 8 23.90 -2.87 -0.21
CA LEU A 8 23.39 -1.56 -0.64
C LEU A 8 22.15 -1.72 -1.53
N LEU A 9 22.17 -2.66 -2.49
CA LEU A 9 21.01 -3.00 -3.30
C LEU A 9 19.83 -3.54 -2.47
N PHE A 10 20.11 -4.35 -1.45
CA PHE A 10 19.09 -4.83 -0.52
C PHE A 10 18.39 -3.68 0.22
N ILE A 11 19.16 -2.74 0.77
CA ILE A 11 18.61 -1.58 1.49
C ILE A 11 17.80 -0.68 0.54
N ILE A 12 18.32 -0.37 -0.64
CA ILE A 12 17.60 0.42 -1.65
C ILE A 12 16.31 -0.27 -2.06
N SER A 13 16.35 -1.58 -2.36
CA SER A 13 15.18 -2.36 -2.75
C SER A 13 14.14 -2.43 -1.63
N LEU A 14 14.56 -2.59 -0.37
CA LEU A 14 13.66 -2.61 0.78
C LEU A 14 12.92 -1.28 0.92
N ILE A 15 13.65 -0.15 0.86
CA ILE A 15 13.07 1.19 0.96
C ILE A 15 12.15 1.48 -0.23
N ALA A 16 12.58 1.15 -1.46
CA ALA A 16 11.79 1.35 -2.67
C ALA A 16 10.48 0.53 -2.65
N ASN A 17 10.54 -0.73 -2.24
CA ASN A 17 9.34 -1.58 -2.11
C ASN A 17 8.43 -1.12 -0.97
N LEU A 18 8.98 -0.61 0.13
CA LEU A 18 8.19 -0.02 1.21
C LEU A 18 7.42 1.22 0.71
N PHE A 19 8.09 2.16 0.04
CA PHE A 19 7.43 3.33 -0.53
C PHE A 19 6.46 2.97 -1.67
N SER A 20 6.78 1.98 -2.49
CA SER A 20 5.88 1.47 -3.54
C SER A 20 4.60 0.89 -2.94
N ALA A 21 4.72 0.13 -1.84
CA ALA A 21 3.56 -0.40 -1.12
C ALA A 21 2.75 0.70 -0.41
N LEU A 22 3.40 1.79 0.06
CA LEU A 22 2.72 2.97 0.57
C LEU A 22 1.99 3.76 -0.54
N ALA A 23 2.60 3.90 -1.72
CA ALA A 23 2.07 4.67 -2.85
C ALA A 23 0.97 3.92 -3.64
N GLY A 24 1.07 2.59 -3.76
CA GLY A 24 0.12 1.73 -4.48
C GLY A 24 -0.87 0.97 -3.60
N GLY A 25 -0.67 0.96 -2.28
CA GLY A 25 -1.44 0.15 -1.33
C GLY A 25 -2.06 0.94 -0.18
N GLY A 26 -2.32 2.24 -0.35
CA GLY A 26 -2.68 3.19 0.72
C GLY A 26 -3.86 2.80 1.63
N ALA A 27 -4.74 1.89 1.20
CA ALA A 27 -5.84 1.37 2.00
C ALA A 27 -5.60 -0.03 2.56
N GLY A 28 -4.45 -0.67 2.29
CA GLY A 28 -4.19 -2.06 2.64
C GLY A 28 -3.24 -2.27 3.81
N LEU A 29 -2.09 -1.56 3.81
CA LEU A 29 -1.08 -1.78 4.83
C LEU A 29 -1.49 -1.22 6.20
N LEU A 30 -2.05 -0.01 6.24
CA LEU A 30 -2.36 0.66 7.51
C LEU A 30 -3.85 0.55 7.91
N GLN A 31 -4.75 0.60 6.92
CA GLN A 31 -6.18 0.72 7.17
C GLN A 31 -6.78 -0.51 7.84
N LEU A 32 -6.49 -1.72 7.34
CA LEU A 32 -7.07 -2.94 7.93
C LEU A 32 -6.58 -3.14 9.38
N PRO A 33 -5.27 -3.02 9.68
CA PRO A 33 -4.81 -3.01 11.07
C PRO A 33 -5.45 -1.91 11.91
N ALA A 34 -5.59 -0.69 11.40
CA ALA A 34 -6.22 0.42 12.12
C ALA A 34 -7.70 0.12 12.46
N LEU A 35 -8.48 -0.41 11.50
CA LEU A 35 -9.88 -0.79 11.73
C LEU A 35 -10.00 -1.92 12.78
N LEU A 36 -9.07 -2.88 12.77
CA LEU A 36 -9.02 -3.93 13.79
C LEU A 36 -8.63 -3.37 15.17
N PHE A 37 -7.66 -2.44 15.24
CA PHE A 37 -7.30 -1.76 16.49
C PHE A 37 -8.41 -0.86 17.04
N LEU A 38 -9.24 -0.29 16.17
CA LEU A 38 -10.45 0.46 16.55
C LEU A 38 -11.58 -0.46 17.07
N GLY A 39 -11.35 -1.77 17.12
CA GLY A 39 -12.28 -2.75 17.69
C GLY A 39 -13.42 -3.15 16.76
N LEU A 40 -13.32 -2.88 15.45
CA LEU A 40 -14.34 -3.33 14.51
C LEU A 40 -14.30 -4.87 14.36
N PRO A 41 -15.47 -5.52 14.20
CA PRO A 41 -15.52 -6.93 13.83
C PRO A 41 -14.75 -7.17 12.53
N PHE A 42 -14.03 -8.30 12.47
CA PHE A 42 -13.18 -8.63 11.31
C PHE A 42 -13.92 -8.53 9.97
N GLY A 43 -15.17 -8.99 9.90
CA GLY A 43 -15.99 -8.90 8.69
C GLY A 43 -16.24 -7.45 8.23
N THR A 44 -16.60 -6.56 9.16
CA THR A 44 -16.82 -5.14 8.88
C THR A 44 -15.53 -4.41 8.52
N ALA A 45 -14.42 -4.75 9.21
CA ALA A 45 -13.09 -4.21 8.91
C ALA A 45 -12.63 -4.62 7.50
N LEU A 46 -12.82 -5.89 7.13
CA LEU A 46 -12.46 -6.43 5.82
C LEU A 46 -13.31 -5.81 4.69
N ALA A 47 -14.62 -5.69 4.90
CA ALA A 47 -15.53 -5.07 3.94
C ALA A 47 -15.12 -3.61 3.67
N THR A 48 -14.88 -2.83 4.72
CA THR A 48 -14.44 -1.43 4.61
C THR A 48 -13.08 -1.31 3.91
N HIS A 49 -12.13 -2.19 4.24
CA HIS A 49 -10.82 -2.25 3.59
C HIS A 49 -10.90 -2.55 2.08
N LYS A 50 -11.75 -3.50 1.68
CA LYS A 50 -11.97 -3.84 0.27
C LYS A 50 -12.60 -2.69 -0.52
N VAL A 51 -13.58 -2.00 0.06
CA VAL A 51 -14.22 -0.82 -0.55
C VAL A 51 -13.20 0.31 -0.73
N ALA A 52 -12.41 0.61 0.30
CA ALA A 52 -11.37 1.64 0.22
C ALA A 52 -10.34 1.35 -0.89
N SER A 53 -9.95 0.07 -1.07
CA SER A 53 -9.04 -0.34 -2.15
C SER A 53 -9.62 -0.11 -3.56
N VAL A 54 -10.94 -0.23 -3.74
CA VAL A 54 -11.60 0.07 -5.04
C VAL A 54 -11.54 1.55 -5.35
N PHE A 55 -11.84 2.43 -4.39
CA PHE A 55 -11.75 3.88 -4.58
C PHE A 55 -10.34 4.35 -4.90
N LEU A 56 -9.31 3.75 -4.29
CA LEU A 56 -7.92 4.02 -4.66
C LEU A 56 -7.61 3.62 -6.11
N GLY A 57 -8.09 2.47 -6.57
CA GLY A 57 -7.94 2.04 -7.96
C GLY A 57 -8.64 2.96 -8.95
N LEU A 58 -9.84 3.43 -8.61
CA LEU A 58 -10.59 4.41 -9.39
C LEU A 58 -9.87 5.76 -9.43
N GLY A 59 -9.38 6.25 -8.29
CA GLY A 59 -8.61 7.50 -8.20
C GLY A 59 -7.30 7.44 -9.00
N ALA A 60 -6.58 6.32 -8.94
CA ALA A 60 -5.38 6.10 -9.74
C ALA A 60 -5.69 6.12 -11.26
N THR A 61 -6.81 5.53 -11.66
CA THR A 61 -7.26 5.52 -13.06
C THR A 61 -7.68 6.91 -13.53
N ALA A 62 -8.45 7.64 -12.72
CA ALA A 62 -8.89 9.00 -13.03
C ALA A 62 -7.70 9.96 -13.16
N ARG A 63 -6.71 9.85 -12.28
CA ARG A 63 -5.48 10.64 -12.35
C ARG A 63 -4.69 10.34 -13.62
N ARG A 64 -4.53 9.06 -13.97
CA ARG A 64 -3.86 8.64 -15.22
C ARG A 64 -4.54 9.21 -16.46
N LEU A 65 -5.87 9.34 -16.45
CA LEU A 65 -6.62 9.92 -17.55
C LEU A 65 -6.52 11.45 -17.62
N SER A 66 -6.29 12.12 -16.50
CA SER A 66 -6.09 13.57 -16.43
C SER A 66 -4.67 14.02 -16.82
N GLU A 67 -3.69 13.13 -16.69
CA GLU A 67 -2.29 13.39 -17.02
C GLU A 67 -1.95 13.17 -18.51
N ASN A 68 -2.93 12.73 -19.32
CA ASN A 68 -2.79 12.32 -20.73
C ASN A 68 -3.75 13.11 -21.64
#